data_AF-A0A2S6I7V6-F1
#
_entry.id   AF-A0A2S6I7V6-F1
#
_cell.length_a   1.000
_cell.length_b   1.000
_cell.length_c   1.000
_cell.angle_alpha   90.00
_cell.angle_beta   90.00
_cell.angle_gamma   90.00
#
_symmetry.space_group_name_H-M   'P 1'
#
loop_
_entity.id
_entity.type
_entity.pdbx_description
1 polymer ?
#
loop_
_entity_poly.entity_id
_entity_poly.type
_entity_poly.pdbx_seq_one_letter_code
_entity_poly.pdbx_strand_id
1 'polypeptide(L)'
;MGDLSITGATLAITFGAILLALIGLIYLMRNVYQSRTEKGIAGEYTEDADKDGSYIENRAKYERVDVFGLSSTFFNFGLALAVGLSLLAFAWTQYEAEIIIPEGALELEEEIEMEPPRTAEPPPPPPPPPPPVIEEVPEEELIEEDPPEFEDTSIDEESVMNEPPPEVKEDKAPPPPPPPPPPPPKPDVEEIFKVVENMPMFPGCEDLGSYAEQKQCADKKMLEFIYGNIKYPAIARENGVEGMAVVSFVVEQDGTVTDATVVRNPGAKTGEEALRVVQLMNEKGIKWVPGQQGGRAVRVQFNLPVKFQLE
;
A
#
# COMPACT_ATOMS: atom_id res chain seq x y z
N MET A 1 -5.23 -16.75 27.61
CA MET A 1 -6.33 -16.24 28.46
C MET A 1 -7.18 -15.41 27.53
N GLY A 2 -8.48 -15.69 27.39
CA GLY A 2 -9.30 -14.98 26.42
C GLY A 2 -9.41 -13.51 26.80
N ASP A 3 -9.04 -12.62 25.89
CA ASP A 3 -9.23 -11.18 26.05
C ASP A 3 -10.73 -10.92 26.20
N LEU A 4 -11.16 -10.62 27.43
CA LEU A 4 -12.47 -10.04 27.68
C LEU A 4 -12.43 -8.58 27.21
N SER A 5 -12.38 -8.38 25.89
CA SER A 5 -12.61 -7.07 25.30
C SER A 5 -14.11 -6.76 25.42
N ILE A 6 -14.52 -6.25 26.57
CA ILE A 6 -15.85 -5.69 26.75
C ILE A 6 -15.89 -4.40 25.92
N THR A 7 -16.51 -4.48 24.75
CA THR A 7 -16.69 -3.32 23.88
C THR A 7 -17.67 -2.34 24.52
N GLY A 8 -17.43 -1.02 24.38
CA GLY A 8 -18.33 0.00 24.93
C GLY A 8 -19.80 -0.16 24.51
N ALA A 9 -20.05 -0.77 23.34
CA ALA A 9 -21.39 -1.12 22.88
C ALA A 9 -22.09 -2.15 23.78
N THR A 10 -21.39 -3.20 24.24
CA THR A 10 -21.97 -4.20 25.14
C THR A 10 -22.30 -3.60 26.51
N LEU A 11 -21.43 -2.75 27.04
CA LEU A 11 -21.70 -2.00 28.27
C LEU A 11 -22.91 -1.08 28.12
N ALA A 12 -23.01 -0.33 27.02
CA ALA A 12 -24.15 0.55 26.75
C ALA A 12 -25.49 -0.24 26.72
N ILE A 13 -25.51 -1.41 26.08
CA ILE A 13 -26.71 -2.27 26.04
C ILE A 13 -27.07 -2.77 27.44
N THR A 14 -26.09 -3.28 28.21
CA THR A 14 -26.34 -3.76 29.58
C THR A 14 -26.82 -2.65 30.50
N PHE A 15 -26.27 -1.45 30.38
CA PHE A 15 -26.68 -0.28 31.17
C PHE A 15 -28.10 0.16 30.79
N GLY A 16 -28.42 0.19 29.49
CA GLY A 16 -29.78 0.45 29.01
C GLY A 16 -30.80 -0.55 29.56
N ALA A 17 -30.46 -1.84 29.60
CA ALA A 17 -31.31 -2.88 30.18
C ALA A 17 -31.53 -2.70 31.68
N ILE A 18 -30.49 -2.33 32.43
CA ILE A 18 -30.58 -2.03 33.88
C ILE A 18 -31.49 -0.81 34.12
N LEU A 19 -31.37 0.25 33.31
CA LEU A 19 -32.23 1.44 33.40
C LEU A 19 -33.70 1.08 33.16
N LEU A 20 -34.00 0.29 32.13
CA LEU A 20 -35.36 -0.17 31.84
C LEU A 20 -35.92 -1.05 32.96
N ALA A 21 -35.11 -1.93 33.54
CA ALA A 21 -35.50 -2.74 34.70
C ALA A 21 -35.83 -1.87 35.92
N LEU A 22 -35.06 -0.79 36.14
CA LEU A 22 -35.29 0.16 37.24
C LEU A 22 -36.60 0.93 37.05
N ILE A 23 -36.87 1.42 35.83
CA ILE A 23 -38.14 2.07 35.47
C ILE A 23 -39.32 1.10 35.65
N GLY A 24 -39.15 -0.16 35.21
CA GLY A 24 -40.14 -1.22 35.40
C GLY A 24 -40.41 -1.50 36.88
N LEU A 25 -39.38 -1.55 37.71
CA LEU A 25 -39.50 -1.74 39.15
C LEU A 25 -40.22 -0.56 39.82
N ILE A 26 -39.94 0.68 39.41
CA ILE A 26 -40.66 1.87 39.89
C ILE A 26 -42.14 1.78 39.54
N TYR A 27 -42.48 1.38 38.31
CA TYR A 27 -43.88 1.25 37.88
C TYR A 27 -44.60 0.11 38.60
N LEU A 28 -43.94 -1.04 38.79
CA LEU A 28 -44.45 -2.17 39.54
C LEU A 28 -44.71 -1.77 41.00
N MET A 29 -43.75 -1.12 41.64
CA MET A 29 -43.91 -0.65 43.02
C MET A 29 -45.01 0.40 43.13
N ARG A 30 -45.11 1.35 42.18
CA ARG A 30 -46.23 2.30 42.12
C ARG A 30 -47.57 1.57 42.07
N ASN A 31 -47.69 0.55 41.24
CA ASN A 31 -48.90 -0.27 41.13
C ASN A 31 -49.20 -1.05 42.42
N VAL A 32 -48.18 -1.65 43.02
CA VAL A 32 -48.31 -2.37 44.31
C VAL A 32 -48.75 -1.41 45.43
N TYR A 33 -48.12 -0.24 45.54
CA TYR A 33 -48.47 0.76 46.55
C TYR A 33 -49.88 1.30 46.34
N GLN A 34 -50.29 1.63 45.11
CA GLN A 34 -51.67 2.05 44.80
C GLN A 34 -52.69 0.97 45.22
N SER A 35 -52.45 -0.29 44.88
CA SER A 35 -53.35 -1.40 45.26
C SER A 35 -53.42 -1.64 46.77
N ARG A 36 -52.34 -1.34 47.51
CA ARG A 36 -52.30 -1.44 48.99
C ARG A 36 -52.92 -0.23 49.67
N THR A 37 -52.81 0.97 49.10
CA THR A 37 -53.47 2.17 49.65
C THR A 37 -54.98 2.07 49.50
N GLU A 38 -55.49 1.60 48.37
CA GLU A 38 -56.93 1.38 48.19
C GLU A 38 -57.48 0.35 49.20
N LYS A 39 -56.80 -0.79 49.38
CA LYS A 39 -57.21 -1.83 50.35
C LYS A 39 -57.01 -1.43 51.81
N GLY A 40 -56.01 -0.61 52.11
CA GLY A 40 -55.73 -0.10 53.46
C GLY A 40 -56.71 0.99 53.90
N ILE A 41 -57.08 1.91 53.00
CA ILE A 41 -58.00 3.01 53.29
C ILE A 41 -59.46 2.54 53.27
N ALA A 42 -59.81 1.56 52.43
CA ALA A 42 -61.16 1.00 52.38
C ALA A 42 -61.51 0.11 53.60
N GLY A 43 -60.50 -0.41 54.32
CA GLY A 43 -60.70 -1.33 55.44
C GLY A 43 -60.76 -0.70 56.84
N GLU A 44 -60.59 0.62 56.97
CA GLU A 44 -60.49 1.30 58.28
C GLU A 44 -61.74 2.13 58.64
N TYR A 45 -62.79 2.10 57.82
CA TYR A 45 -64.08 2.76 58.11
C TYR A 45 -65.26 1.80 58.27
N THR A 46 -65.01 0.48 58.31
CA THR A 46 -66.01 -0.49 58.75
C THR A 46 -65.73 -0.83 60.20
N GLU A 47 -66.54 -0.25 61.10
CA GLU A 47 -66.69 -0.65 62.50
C GLU A 47 -66.73 -2.19 62.57
N ASP A 48 -65.76 -2.83 63.26
CA ASP A 48 -65.82 -4.21 63.82
C ASP A 48 -64.44 -4.88 64.04
N ALA A 49 -63.31 -4.17 63.90
CA ALA A 49 -61.99 -4.75 64.18
C ALA A 49 -61.57 -4.65 65.66
N ASP A 50 -62.46 -5.04 66.57
CA ASP A 50 -62.16 -5.25 67.98
C ASP A 50 -62.33 -6.76 68.27
N LYS A 51 -61.26 -7.53 68.06
CA LYS A 51 -60.90 -8.83 68.69
C LYS A 51 -59.73 -9.49 67.93
N ASP A 52 -58.69 -9.87 68.68
CA ASP A 52 -57.57 -10.74 68.29
C ASP A 52 -56.32 -10.12 67.62
N GLY A 53 -55.88 -8.94 68.07
CA GLY A 53 -54.55 -8.41 67.76
C GLY A 53 -53.66 -8.26 69.01
N SER A 54 -52.54 -8.98 69.07
CA SER A 54 -51.60 -8.91 70.20
C SER A 54 -51.01 -7.50 70.34
N TYR A 55 -50.91 -6.98 71.58
CA TYR A 55 -50.36 -5.64 71.88
C TYR A 55 -48.86 -5.45 71.51
N ILE A 56 -48.20 -6.48 70.95
CA ILE A 56 -46.81 -6.45 70.47
C ILE A 56 -46.73 -6.13 68.97
N GLU A 57 -47.77 -6.41 68.19
CA GLU A 57 -47.85 -6.09 66.74
C GLU A 57 -48.12 -4.60 66.46
N ASN A 58 -48.48 -3.81 67.48
CA ASN A 58 -48.88 -2.41 67.31
C ASN A 58 -47.90 -1.41 67.96
N ARG A 59 -46.58 -1.69 67.95
CA ARG A 59 -45.58 -0.71 68.44
C ARG A 59 -45.39 0.48 67.50
N ALA A 60 -45.67 0.32 66.22
CA ALA A 60 -45.68 1.42 65.26
C ALA A 60 -47.13 1.76 64.89
N LYS A 61 -47.60 2.94 65.30
CA LYS A 61 -48.96 3.45 65.04
C LYS A 61 -49.37 3.42 63.55
N TYR A 62 -48.41 3.29 62.63
CA TYR A 62 -48.63 3.24 61.18
C TYR A 62 -47.66 2.27 60.45
N GLU A 63 -47.44 1.04 60.95
CA GLU A 63 -46.58 0.05 60.27
C GLU A 63 -47.02 -0.24 58.82
N ARG A 64 -48.33 -0.24 58.56
CA ARG A 64 -48.91 -0.44 57.23
C ARG A 64 -48.71 0.75 56.26
N VAL A 65 -48.22 1.88 56.75
CA VAL A 65 -47.96 3.12 55.97
C VAL A 65 -46.44 3.39 55.89
N ASP A 66 -45.59 2.47 56.33
CA ASP A 66 -44.14 2.66 56.26
C ASP A 66 -43.62 2.58 54.81
N VAL A 67 -43.46 3.75 54.21
CA VAL A 67 -42.88 3.94 52.87
C VAL A 67 -41.36 3.74 52.83
N PHE A 68 -40.68 3.69 53.98
CA PHE A 68 -39.24 3.58 54.06
C PHE A 68 -38.73 2.13 54.21
N GLY A 69 -39.61 1.14 54.39
CA GLY A 69 -39.24 -0.26 54.55
C GLY A 69 -38.44 -0.86 53.37
N LEU A 70 -38.62 -0.34 52.15
CA LEU A 70 -37.84 -0.74 50.96
C LEU A 70 -36.72 0.25 50.58
N SER A 71 -36.48 1.30 51.35
CA SER A 71 -35.47 2.34 51.04
C SER A 71 -34.07 1.78 50.77
N SER A 72 -33.67 0.71 51.47
CA SER A 72 -32.39 0.02 51.27
C SER A 72 -32.26 -0.57 49.85
N THR A 73 -33.34 -1.08 49.28
CA THR A 73 -33.32 -1.62 47.91
C THR A 73 -33.10 -0.53 46.87
N PHE A 74 -33.78 0.62 47.01
CA PHE A 74 -33.58 1.77 46.14
C PHE A 74 -32.17 2.35 46.24
N PHE A 75 -31.60 2.39 47.46
CA PHE A 75 -30.22 2.81 47.67
C PHE A 75 -29.23 1.88 46.96
N ASN A 76 -29.40 0.56 47.06
CA ASN A 76 -28.54 -0.42 46.40
C ASN A 76 -28.65 -0.37 44.86
N PHE A 77 -29.85 -0.18 44.31
CA PHE A 77 -30.03 0.01 42.86
C PHE A 77 -29.43 1.33 42.37
N GLY A 78 -29.57 2.41 43.13
CA GLY A 78 -28.93 3.70 42.83
C GLY A 78 -27.41 3.60 42.86
N LEU A 79 -26.84 2.89 43.83
CA LEU A 79 -25.41 2.62 43.91
C LEU A 79 -24.92 1.79 42.71
N ALA A 80 -25.64 0.73 42.34
CA ALA A 80 -25.31 -0.09 41.17
C ALA A 80 -25.34 0.73 39.87
N LEU A 81 -26.33 1.63 39.73
CA LEU A 81 -26.43 2.52 38.57
C LEU A 81 -25.28 3.53 38.53
N ALA A 82 -24.91 4.12 39.67
CA ALA A 82 -23.79 5.06 39.75
C ALA A 82 -22.44 4.40 39.38
N VAL A 83 -22.21 3.18 39.87
CA VAL A 83 -21.02 2.39 39.52
C VAL A 83 -21.05 1.97 38.04
N GLY A 84 -22.21 1.61 37.51
CA GLY A 84 -22.35 1.29 36.08
C GLY A 84 -22.03 2.48 35.17
N LEU A 85 -22.46 3.69 35.56
CA LEU A 85 -22.23 4.91 34.78
C LEU A 85 -20.75 5.33 34.82
N SER A 86 -20.08 5.19 35.96
CA SER A 86 -18.64 5.46 36.05
C SER A 86 -17.83 4.47 35.21
N LEU A 87 -18.15 3.17 35.26
CA LEU A 87 -17.50 2.17 34.42
C LEU A 87 -17.73 2.42 32.93
N LEU A 88 -18.93 2.83 32.53
CA LEU A 88 -19.22 3.18 31.14
C LEU A 88 -18.39 4.38 30.68
N ALA A 89 -18.26 5.41 31.52
CA ALA A 89 -17.45 6.59 31.19
C ALA A 89 -15.96 6.24 30.99
N PHE A 90 -15.40 5.36 31.82
CA PHE A 90 -14.02 4.90 31.67
C PHE A 90 -13.83 3.91 30.51
N ALA A 91 -14.81 3.04 30.25
CA ALA A 91 -14.71 2.02 29.21
C ALA A 91 -15.09 2.53 27.80
N TRP A 92 -15.65 3.73 27.68
CA TRP A 92 -15.95 4.33 26.38
C TRP A 92 -14.72 4.95 25.70
N THR A 93 -13.53 4.83 26.29
CA THR A 93 -12.30 5.16 25.57
C THR A 93 -12.15 4.23 24.38
N GLN A 94 -12.22 4.80 23.18
CA GLN A 94 -11.92 4.09 21.93
C GLN A 94 -10.41 3.76 22.00
N TYR A 95 -10.08 2.48 22.13
CA TYR A 95 -8.72 2.05 21.82
C TYR A 95 -8.57 2.17 20.30
N GLU A 96 -7.74 3.11 19.83
CA GLU A 96 -7.29 3.09 18.44
C GLU A 96 -6.57 1.75 18.23
N ALA A 97 -6.99 1.01 17.20
CA ALA A 97 -6.33 -0.25 16.88
C ALA A 97 -4.86 0.04 16.59
N GLU A 98 -3.95 -0.62 17.30
CA GLU A 98 -2.52 -0.51 17.02
C GLU A 98 -2.26 -1.02 15.59
N ILE A 99 -1.85 -0.12 14.69
CA ILE A 99 -1.45 -0.49 13.33
C ILE A 99 -0.04 -1.08 13.43
N ILE A 100 0.07 -2.38 13.22
CA ILE A 100 1.32 -3.12 13.32
C ILE A 100 2.09 -2.91 12.02
N ILE A 101 3.02 -1.97 12.03
CA ILE A 101 3.96 -1.74 10.94
C ILE A 101 5.19 -2.62 11.19
N PRO A 102 5.49 -3.62 10.34
CA PRO A 102 6.63 -4.49 10.56
C PRO A 102 7.95 -3.69 10.52
N GLU A 103 8.83 -4.00 11.45
CA GLU A 103 10.16 -3.37 11.57
C GLU A 103 10.95 -3.53 10.25
N GLY A 104 11.54 -2.43 9.78
CA GLY A 104 12.28 -2.36 8.51
C GLY A 104 11.43 -2.13 7.24
N ALA A 105 10.13 -1.79 7.34
CA ALA A 105 9.32 -1.49 6.15
C ALA A 105 9.82 -0.28 5.33
N LEU A 106 10.51 0.68 5.96
CA LEU A 106 11.10 1.86 5.30
C LEU A 106 12.60 1.75 5.03
N GLU A 107 13.31 0.89 5.76
CA GLU A 107 14.78 0.82 5.68
C GLU A 107 15.28 0.27 4.34
N LEU A 108 14.46 -0.49 3.61
CA LEU A 108 14.85 -1.04 2.31
C LEU A 108 14.87 -0.02 1.16
N GLU A 109 14.28 1.18 1.30
CA GLU A 109 14.35 2.19 0.24
C GLU A 109 15.73 2.85 0.13
N GLU A 110 16.48 2.96 1.24
CA GLU A 110 17.81 3.59 1.24
C GLU A 110 18.91 2.65 0.72
N GLU A 111 18.74 1.33 0.82
CA GLU A 111 19.76 0.34 0.41
C GLU A 111 19.67 -0.07 -1.07
N ILE A 112 18.62 0.33 -1.80
CA ILE A 112 18.58 0.19 -3.27
C ILE A 112 19.35 1.35 -3.90
N GLU A 113 20.63 1.47 -3.55
CA GLU A 113 21.59 2.20 -4.35
C GLU A 113 21.77 1.38 -5.64
N MET A 114 21.22 1.87 -6.75
CA MET A 114 21.39 1.23 -8.06
C MET A 114 22.88 1.09 -8.34
N GLU A 115 23.43 -0.11 -8.13
CA GLU A 115 24.72 -0.45 -8.70
C GLU A 115 24.61 -0.16 -10.21
N PRO A 116 25.52 0.64 -10.79
CA PRO A 116 25.50 0.88 -12.22
C PRO A 116 25.46 -0.49 -12.91
N PRO A 117 24.62 -0.66 -13.96
CA PRO A 117 24.49 -1.95 -14.63
C PRO A 117 25.90 -2.45 -14.92
N ARG A 118 26.24 -3.67 -14.48
CA ARG A 118 27.53 -4.27 -14.77
C ARG A 118 27.79 -4.09 -16.25
N THR A 119 28.71 -3.19 -16.59
CA THR A 119 29.14 -2.98 -17.97
C THR A 119 29.53 -4.36 -18.45
N ALA A 120 28.87 -4.86 -19.50
CA ALA A 120 29.17 -6.18 -20.03
C ALA A 120 30.69 -6.26 -20.21
N GLU A 121 31.33 -7.17 -19.48
CA GLU A 121 32.76 -7.37 -19.63
C GLU A 121 33.01 -7.62 -21.11
N PRO A 122 33.93 -6.89 -21.76
CA PRO A 122 34.20 -7.09 -23.18
C PRO A 122 34.46 -8.58 -23.40
N PRO A 123 33.87 -9.20 -24.43
CA PRO A 123 34.04 -10.62 -24.68
C PRO A 123 35.54 -10.94 -24.67
N PRO A 124 35.95 -12.05 -24.02
CA PRO A 124 37.36 -12.40 -23.94
C PRO A 124 37.96 -12.38 -25.36
N PRO A 125 39.16 -11.81 -25.54
CA PRO A 125 39.78 -11.75 -26.85
C PRO A 125 39.80 -13.15 -27.46
N PRO A 126 39.47 -13.29 -28.75
CA PRO A 126 39.46 -14.60 -29.40
C PRO A 126 40.82 -15.28 -29.17
N PRO A 127 40.82 -16.60 -28.88
CA PRO A 127 42.06 -17.32 -28.65
C PRO A 127 43.00 -17.10 -29.84
N PRO A 128 44.31 -16.86 -29.59
CA PRO A 128 45.26 -16.67 -30.66
C PRO A 128 45.18 -17.86 -31.63
N PRO A 129 45.20 -17.60 -32.95
CA PRO A 129 45.11 -18.67 -33.93
C PRO A 129 46.21 -19.70 -33.65
N PRO A 130 45.89 -21.00 -33.75
CA PRO A 130 46.89 -22.05 -33.53
C PRO A 130 48.07 -21.78 -34.46
N PRO A 131 49.32 -21.95 -33.97
CA PRO A 131 50.50 -21.74 -34.79
C PRO A 131 50.38 -22.61 -36.05
N PRO A 132 50.69 -22.07 -37.24
CA PRO A 132 50.58 -22.83 -38.47
C PRO A 132 51.44 -24.09 -38.36
N VAL A 133 50.83 -25.24 -38.64
CA VAL A 133 51.54 -26.51 -38.79
C VAL A 133 52.48 -26.32 -39.97
N ILE A 134 53.78 -26.45 -39.70
CA ILE A 134 54.81 -26.42 -40.74
C ILE A 134 54.61 -27.68 -41.58
N GLU A 135 53.99 -27.53 -42.75
CA GLU A 135 54.11 -28.56 -43.79
C GLU A 135 55.55 -28.50 -44.31
N GLU A 136 56.27 -29.60 -44.15
CA GLU A 136 57.60 -29.76 -44.74
C GLU A 136 57.46 -29.66 -46.26
N VAL A 137 57.87 -28.51 -46.81
CA VAL A 137 58.03 -28.30 -48.24
C VAL A 137 59.09 -29.29 -48.74
N PRO A 138 58.77 -30.18 -49.70
CA PRO A 138 59.77 -31.03 -50.33
C PRO A 138 60.84 -30.16 -50.99
N GLU A 139 62.12 -30.50 -50.79
CA GLU A 139 63.25 -29.86 -51.47
C GLU A 139 63.02 -29.86 -52.98
N GLU A 140 62.85 -28.68 -53.58
CA GLU A 140 62.96 -28.50 -55.02
C GLU A 140 64.44 -28.50 -55.40
N GLU A 141 64.80 -29.39 -56.32
CA GLU A 141 66.12 -29.48 -56.93
C GLU A 141 66.54 -28.14 -57.55
N LEU A 142 67.76 -27.70 -57.22
CA LEU A 142 68.44 -26.60 -57.87
C LEU A 142 68.53 -26.84 -59.39
N ILE A 143 67.92 -25.96 -60.16
CA ILE A 143 68.29 -25.74 -61.56
C ILE A 143 69.04 -24.41 -61.62
N GLU A 144 70.35 -24.49 -61.80
CA GLU A 144 71.20 -23.38 -62.25
C GLU A 144 70.97 -23.18 -63.75
N GLU A 145 70.44 -22.03 -64.17
CA GLU A 145 70.63 -21.51 -65.53
C GLU A 145 70.87 -19.98 -65.51
N ASP A 146 71.77 -19.58 -66.42
CA ASP A 146 72.61 -18.37 -66.46
C ASP A 146 71.91 -16.99 -66.46
N PRO A 147 72.63 -15.91 -66.07
CA PRO A 147 72.15 -14.53 -66.22
C PRO A 147 72.15 -14.09 -67.69
N PRO A 148 71.08 -13.41 -68.19
CA PRO A 148 71.08 -12.84 -69.53
C PRO A 148 71.99 -11.61 -69.64
N GLU A 149 72.81 -11.60 -70.69
CA GLU A 149 73.62 -10.47 -71.16
C GLU A 149 72.71 -9.40 -71.78
N PHE A 150 72.88 -8.14 -71.39
CA PHE A 150 72.11 -7.01 -71.90
C PHE A 150 72.67 -6.56 -73.25
N GLU A 151 71.86 -6.64 -74.32
CA GLU A 151 72.11 -5.89 -75.56
C GLU A 151 71.36 -4.55 -75.53
N ASP A 152 72.11 -3.47 -75.67
CA ASP A 152 71.61 -2.11 -75.90
C ASP A 152 70.97 -2.02 -77.29
N THR A 153 69.69 -1.63 -77.36
CA THR A 153 69.09 -1.09 -78.59
C THR A 153 68.48 0.28 -78.32
N SER A 154 69.32 1.30 -78.48
CA SER A 154 68.90 2.67 -78.73
C SER A 154 68.38 2.81 -80.17
N ILE A 155 67.10 3.20 -80.29
CA ILE A 155 66.51 4.19 -81.22
C ILE A 155 66.69 3.97 -82.73
N ASP A 156 65.58 3.86 -83.47
CA ASP A 156 65.19 4.82 -84.51
C ASP A 156 63.75 4.61 -84.99
N GLU A 157 63.16 5.71 -85.43
CA GLU A 157 61.75 5.98 -85.75
C GLU A 157 61.21 5.19 -86.96
N GLU A 158 59.92 4.84 -86.94
CA GLU A 158 58.91 5.40 -87.88
C GLU A 158 57.50 4.80 -87.68
N SER A 159 56.54 5.73 -87.65
CA SER A 159 55.09 5.66 -87.89
C SER A 159 54.38 4.32 -88.16
N VAL A 160 53.27 4.07 -87.47
CA VAL A 160 51.94 3.85 -88.10
C VAL A 160 50.83 4.33 -87.13
N MET A 161 49.94 5.18 -87.65
CA MET A 161 48.74 5.70 -87.00
C MET A 161 47.75 4.59 -86.61
N ASN A 162 47.14 4.67 -85.43
CA ASN A 162 45.84 4.06 -85.18
C ASN A 162 44.96 4.95 -84.29
N GLU A 163 43.70 5.01 -84.70
CA GLU A 163 42.65 5.95 -84.29
C GLU A 163 42.24 5.83 -82.81
N PRO A 164 41.74 6.92 -82.20
CA PRO A 164 41.25 6.91 -80.82
C PRO A 164 39.89 6.18 -80.69
N PRO A 165 39.68 5.36 -79.64
CA PRO A 165 38.36 4.81 -79.33
C PRO A 165 37.34 5.89 -78.93
N PRO A 166 36.03 5.67 -79.18
CA PRO A 166 35.02 6.70 -79.10
C PRO A 166 34.61 7.08 -77.66
N GLU A 167 34.12 8.32 -77.55
CA GLU A 167 33.60 9.00 -76.37
C GLU A 167 32.58 8.16 -75.58
N VAL A 168 32.81 8.05 -74.27
CA VAL A 168 31.82 7.61 -73.30
C VAL A 168 30.73 8.68 -73.23
N LYS A 169 29.52 8.34 -73.70
CA LYS A 169 28.34 9.16 -73.44
C LYS A 169 28.03 9.09 -71.95
N GLU A 170 28.14 10.22 -71.27
CA GLU A 170 27.57 10.41 -69.95
C GLU A 170 26.04 10.25 -70.02
N ASP A 171 25.54 9.11 -69.58
CA ASP A 171 24.14 8.97 -69.21
C ASP A 171 23.92 9.86 -67.98
N LYS A 172 23.28 11.02 -68.20
CA LYS A 172 22.74 11.85 -67.11
C LYS A 172 21.74 11.01 -66.33
N ALA A 173 22.15 10.54 -65.15
CA ALA A 173 21.24 9.99 -64.17
C ALA A 173 20.10 10.99 -63.92
N PRO A 174 18.83 10.54 -63.89
CA PRO A 174 17.72 11.41 -63.55
C PRO A 174 17.93 11.98 -62.14
N PRO A 175 17.50 13.23 -61.88
CA PRO A 175 17.66 13.85 -60.57
C PRO A 175 17.01 12.96 -59.49
N PRO A 176 17.65 12.83 -58.31
CA PRO A 176 17.09 12.04 -57.22
C PRO A 176 15.68 12.55 -56.89
N PRO A 177 14.72 11.65 -56.59
CA PRO A 177 13.38 12.05 -56.22
C PRO A 177 13.43 13.01 -55.02
N PRO A 178 12.51 13.99 -54.96
CA PRO A 178 12.46 14.92 -53.84
C PRO A 178 12.38 14.14 -52.52
N PRO A 179 13.08 14.58 -51.46
CA PRO A 179 13.04 13.92 -50.18
C PRO A 179 11.59 13.79 -49.74
N PRO A 180 11.16 12.62 -49.23
CA PRO A 180 9.81 12.43 -48.75
C PRO A 180 9.50 13.51 -47.70
N PRO A 181 8.25 14.03 -47.69
CA PRO A 181 7.85 15.03 -46.70
C PRO A 181 8.18 14.50 -45.29
N PRO A 182 8.67 15.37 -44.38
CA PRO A 182 8.99 14.96 -43.03
C PRO A 182 7.79 14.23 -42.42
N PRO A 183 8.00 13.06 -41.79
CA PRO A 183 6.92 12.32 -41.16
C PRO A 183 6.17 13.24 -40.20
N PRO A 184 4.83 13.12 -40.11
CA PRO A 184 4.05 13.93 -39.18
C PRO A 184 4.65 13.83 -37.77
N PRO A 185 4.65 14.93 -37.01
CA PRO A 185 5.17 14.92 -35.64
C PRO A 185 4.52 13.75 -34.89
N LYS A 186 5.35 12.86 -34.36
CA LYS A 186 4.86 11.74 -33.54
C LYS A 186 4.02 12.35 -32.41
N PRO A 187 2.85 11.79 -32.09
CA PRO A 187 2.11 12.25 -30.92
C PRO A 187 3.05 12.18 -29.72
N ASP A 188 3.12 13.25 -28.94
CA ASP A 188 3.88 13.30 -27.69
C ASP A 188 3.33 12.21 -26.78
N VAL A 189 3.94 11.03 -26.81
CA VAL A 189 3.66 9.98 -25.83
C VAL A 189 4.22 10.53 -24.53
N GLU A 190 3.34 10.94 -23.62
CA GLU A 190 3.73 11.38 -22.29
C GLU A 190 4.62 10.30 -21.67
N GLU A 191 5.93 10.57 -21.61
CA GLU A 191 6.91 9.62 -21.13
C GLU A 191 6.71 9.43 -19.62
N ILE A 192 6.55 8.18 -19.20
CA ILE A 192 6.48 7.84 -17.78
C ILE A 192 7.90 7.91 -17.22
N PHE A 193 8.15 8.86 -16.32
CA PHE A 193 9.45 9.03 -15.69
C PHE A 193 9.63 7.99 -14.58
N LYS A 194 10.82 7.39 -14.50
CA LYS A 194 11.18 6.46 -13.43
C LYS A 194 11.99 7.12 -12.32
N VAL A 195 12.69 8.20 -12.66
CA VAL A 195 13.52 8.99 -11.75
C VAL A 195 13.24 10.45 -12.05
N VAL A 196 12.89 11.20 -11.00
CA VAL A 196 12.56 12.63 -11.07
C VAL A 196 13.24 13.36 -9.92
N GLU A 197 13.37 14.68 -10.05
CA GLU A 197 13.92 15.55 -9.00
C GLU A 197 13.13 15.42 -7.69
N ASN A 198 11.80 15.55 -7.75
CA ASN A 198 10.91 15.35 -6.62
C ASN A 198 10.00 14.16 -6.88
N MET A 199 10.14 13.10 -6.08
CA MET A 199 9.30 11.92 -6.18
C MET A 199 7.86 12.21 -5.73
N PRO A 200 6.87 11.47 -6.25
CA PRO A 200 5.50 11.61 -5.79
C PRO A 200 5.41 11.25 -4.29
N MET A 201 4.62 12.03 -3.54
CA MET A 201 4.47 11.88 -2.09
C MET A 201 3.01 11.61 -1.71
N PHE A 202 2.82 10.83 -0.65
CA PHE A 202 1.50 10.61 -0.06
C PHE A 202 0.99 11.90 0.61
N PRO A 203 -0.31 12.25 0.51
CA PRO A 203 -0.82 13.53 0.99
C PRO A 203 -0.76 13.68 2.52
N GLY A 204 -0.76 14.93 2.98
CA GLY A 204 -0.90 15.30 4.39
C GLY A 204 0.38 15.81 5.07
N CYS A 205 1.49 15.90 4.35
CA CYS A 205 2.79 16.35 4.86
C CYS A 205 3.37 17.54 4.08
N GLU A 206 2.56 18.22 3.27
CA GLU A 206 2.99 19.33 2.40
C GLU A 206 3.44 20.59 3.16
N ASP A 207 2.88 20.82 4.36
CA ASP A 207 3.14 22.02 5.16
C ASP A 207 4.44 21.96 5.99
N LEU A 208 5.16 20.83 5.94
CA LEU A 208 6.43 20.65 6.66
C LEU A 208 7.59 21.35 5.93
N GLY A 209 8.66 21.64 6.66
CA GLY A 209 9.75 22.49 6.19
C GLY A 209 10.55 21.91 5.02
N SER A 210 11.53 21.07 5.31
CA SER A 210 12.47 20.54 4.31
C SER A 210 11.86 19.40 3.49
N TYR A 211 12.25 19.25 2.22
CA TYR A 211 11.82 18.13 1.36
C TYR A 211 12.07 16.76 2.00
N ALA A 212 13.21 16.58 2.71
CA ALA A 212 13.53 15.34 3.40
C ALA A 212 12.54 15.03 4.55
N GLU A 213 12.09 16.06 5.27
CA GLU A 213 11.11 15.92 6.36
C GLU A 213 9.71 15.63 5.80
N GLN A 214 9.34 16.30 4.70
CA GLN A 214 8.11 16.03 3.97
C GLN A 214 8.05 14.58 3.48
N LYS A 215 9.15 14.09 2.88
CA LYS A 215 9.27 12.71 2.40
C LYS A 215 9.07 11.71 3.54
N GLN A 216 9.85 11.84 4.62
CA GLN A 216 9.75 10.92 5.76
C GLN A 216 8.35 10.89 6.39
N CYS A 217 7.69 12.05 6.49
CA CYS A 217 6.32 12.14 6.98
C CYS A 217 5.33 11.46 6.02
N ALA A 218 5.46 11.72 4.72
CA ALA A 218 4.62 11.12 3.68
C ALA A 218 4.75 9.59 3.68
N ASP A 219 5.98 9.08 3.77
CA ASP A 219 6.28 7.65 3.82
C ASP A 219 5.62 7.01 5.05
N LYS A 220 5.71 7.65 6.22
CA LYS A 220 5.03 7.17 7.43
C LYS A 220 3.51 7.14 7.26
N LYS A 221 2.90 8.21 6.73
CA LYS A 221 1.45 8.30 6.50
C LYS A 221 0.96 7.26 5.49
N MET A 222 1.76 7.02 4.45
CA MET A 222 1.51 5.98 3.47
C MET A 222 1.49 4.59 4.13
N LEU A 223 2.49 4.28 4.96
CA LEU A 223 2.53 3.00 5.67
C LEU A 223 1.38 2.83 6.66
N GLU A 224 1.03 3.87 7.43
CA GLU A 224 -0.14 3.88 8.30
C GLU A 224 -1.41 3.53 7.51
N PHE A 225 -1.58 4.12 6.32
CA PHE A 225 -2.71 3.81 5.45
C PHE A 225 -2.67 2.36 4.94
N ILE A 226 -1.53 1.89 4.47
CA ILE A 226 -1.39 0.54 3.90
C ILE A 226 -1.66 -0.50 4.98
N TYR A 227 -0.90 -0.49 6.07
CA TYR A 227 -1.03 -1.49 7.13
C TYR A 227 -2.35 -1.38 7.90
N GLY A 228 -2.95 -0.19 7.96
CA GLY A 228 -4.31 -0.02 8.50
C GLY A 228 -5.42 -0.60 7.62
N ASN A 229 -5.17 -0.84 6.34
CA ASN A 229 -6.17 -1.37 5.39
C ASN A 229 -5.82 -2.76 4.82
N ILE A 230 -4.60 -3.25 5.02
CA ILE A 230 -4.15 -4.55 4.53
C ILE A 230 -4.73 -5.68 5.37
N LYS A 231 -5.14 -6.77 4.73
CA LYS A 231 -5.63 -7.96 5.40
C LYS A 231 -4.77 -9.15 5.01
N TYR A 232 -4.10 -9.74 5.98
CA TYR A 232 -3.32 -10.95 5.74
C TYR A 232 -4.25 -12.08 5.24
N PRO A 233 -4.11 -12.57 3.99
CA PRO A 233 -5.00 -13.59 3.45
C PRO A 233 -4.96 -14.88 4.29
N ALA A 234 -6.11 -15.50 4.53
CA ALA A 234 -6.18 -16.75 5.30
C ALA A 234 -5.29 -17.85 4.71
N ILE A 235 -5.26 -17.96 3.38
CA ILE A 235 -4.42 -18.92 2.65
C ILE A 235 -2.93 -18.68 2.91
N ALA A 236 -2.49 -17.43 2.98
CA ALA A 236 -1.09 -17.10 3.25
C ALA A 236 -0.72 -17.46 4.69
N ARG A 237 -1.63 -17.20 5.65
CA ARG A 237 -1.44 -17.51 7.06
C ARG A 237 -1.43 -19.01 7.35
N GLU A 238 -2.32 -19.78 6.73
CA GLU A 238 -2.37 -21.24 6.87
C GLU A 238 -1.13 -21.93 6.30
N ASN A 239 -0.58 -21.39 5.21
CA ASN A 239 0.60 -21.93 4.55
C ASN A 239 1.94 -21.34 5.05
N GLY A 240 1.92 -20.44 6.03
CA GLY A 240 3.14 -19.83 6.56
C GLY A 240 3.89 -18.96 5.54
N VAL A 241 3.20 -18.35 4.58
CA VAL A 241 3.82 -17.63 3.45
C VAL A 241 4.18 -16.21 3.83
N GLU A 242 5.44 -15.99 4.17
CA GLU A 242 5.99 -14.67 4.45
C GLU A 242 6.79 -14.11 3.27
N GLY A 243 6.90 -12.79 3.19
CA GLY A 243 7.76 -12.14 2.21
C GLY A 243 7.29 -10.74 1.81
N MET A 244 7.95 -10.20 0.79
CA MET A 244 7.67 -8.85 0.29
C MET A 244 6.94 -8.93 -1.05
N ALA A 245 5.76 -8.32 -1.09
CA ALA A 245 5.06 -8.01 -2.34
C ALA A 245 5.49 -6.62 -2.82
N VAL A 246 5.77 -6.46 -4.10
CA VAL A 246 6.10 -5.15 -4.70
C VAL A 246 5.06 -4.85 -5.76
N VAL A 247 4.36 -3.73 -5.58
CA VAL A 247 3.35 -3.23 -6.52
C VAL A 247 3.92 -2.01 -7.23
N SER A 248 3.89 -2.01 -8.55
CA SER A 248 4.27 -0.86 -9.38
C SER A 248 3.03 -0.18 -9.90
N PHE A 249 2.95 1.13 -9.81
CA PHE A 249 1.86 1.92 -10.33
C PHE A 249 2.36 3.27 -10.84
N VAL A 250 1.55 3.96 -11.62
CA VAL A 250 1.87 5.28 -12.16
C VAL A 250 1.08 6.32 -11.38
N VAL A 251 1.76 7.33 -10.85
CA VAL A 251 1.14 8.52 -10.29
C VAL A 251 1.01 9.54 -11.40
N GLU A 252 -0.23 9.91 -11.70
CA GLU A 252 -0.58 10.89 -12.71
C GLU A 252 -0.29 12.32 -12.26
N GLN A 253 -0.28 13.26 -13.20
CA GLN A 253 -0.05 14.69 -12.92
C GLN A 253 -1.12 15.30 -12.01
N ASP A 254 -2.31 14.69 -11.95
CA ASP A 254 -3.42 15.10 -11.09
C ASP A 254 -3.41 14.43 -9.70
N GLY A 255 -2.42 13.58 -9.43
CA GLY A 255 -2.28 12.83 -8.19
C GLY A 255 -3.10 11.55 -8.12
N THR A 256 -3.74 11.11 -9.21
CA THR A 256 -4.43 9.82 -9.26
C THR A 256 -3.45 8.68 -9.56
N VAL A 257 -3.80 7.46 -9.12
CA VAL A 257 -2.99 6.27 -9.37
C VAL A 257 -3.55 5.46 -10.54
N THR A 258 -2.75 5.15 -11.54
CA THR A 258 -3.11 4.36 -12.72
C THR A 258 -2.13 3.21 -12.93
N ASP A 259 -2.46 2.27 -13.83
CA ASP A 259 -1.60 1.16 -14.27
C ASP A 259 -0.95 0.35 -13.13
N ALA A 260 -1.71 0.09 -12.05
CA ALA A 260 -1.24 -0.70 -10.92
C ALA A 260 -1.05 -2.17 -11.29
N THR A 261 0.16 -2.68 -11.09
CA THR A 261 0.59 -4.05 -11.44
C THR A 261 1.45 -4.65 -10.33
N VAL A 262 1.36 -5.96 -10.13
CA VAL A 262 2.18 -6.66 -9.14
C VAL A 262 3.47 -7.11 -9.82
N VAL A 263 4.61 -6.55 -9.39
CA VAL A 263 5.94 -6.88 -9.93
C VAL A 263 6.56 -8.07 -9.19
N ARG A 264 6.36 -8.12 -7.87
CA ARG A 264 6.84 -9.22 -7.02
C ARG A 264 5.70 -9.72 -6.16
N ASN A 265 5.43 -11.02 -6.18
CA ASN A 265 4.40 -11.65 -5.37
C ASN A 265 5.01 -12.80 -4.55
N PRO A 266 4.98 -12.76 -3.21
CA PRO A 266 5.44 -13.88 -2.38
C PRO A 266 4.49 -15.09 -2.43
N GLY A 267 3.26 -14.92 -2.91
CA GLY A 267 2.31 -16.00 -3.17
C GLY A 267 1.06 -15.95 -2.30
N ALA A 268 0.22 -16.99 -2.35
CA ALA A 268 -0.94 -17.15 -1.46
C ALA A 268 -1.91 -15.94 -1.37
N LYS A 269 -2.09 -15.21 -2.48
CA LYS A 269 -2.96 -14.02 -2.63
C LYS A 269 -2.45 -12.73 -1.97
N THR A 270 -1.21 -12.68 -1.50
CA THR A 270 -0.65 -11.46 -0.87
C THR A 270 -0.47 -10.32 -1.88
N GLY A 271 -0.03 -10.63 -3.11
CA GLY A 271 0.14 -9.63 -4.17
C GLY A 271 -1.19 -9.01 -4.60
N GLU A 272 -2.24 -9.82 -4.70
CA GLU A 272 -3.60 -9.39 -5.02
C GLU A 272 -4.19 -8.51 -3.92
N GLU A 273 -3.91 -8.82 -2.66
CA GLU A 273 -4.29 -7.97 -1.54
C GLU A 273 -3.54 -6.64 -1.54
N ALA A 274 -2.23 -6.64 -1.83
CA ALA A 274 -1.47 -5.40 -1.98
C ALA A 274 -2.00 -4.54 -3.13
N LEU A 275 -2.34 -5.15 -4.27
CA LEU A 275 -2.97 -4.48 -5.40
C LEU A 275 -4.33 -3.86 -5.01
N ARG A 276 -5.14 -4.58 -4.24
CA ARG A 276 -6.43 -4.09 -3.71
C ARG A 276 -6.24 -2.84 -2.85
N VAL A 277 -5.22 -2.80 -1.99
CA VAL A 277 -4.94 -1.64 -1.14
C VAL A 277 -4.53 -0.42 -1.96
N VAL A 278 -3.73 -0.60 -3.02
CA VAL A 278 -3.38 0.48 -3.96
C VAL A 278 -4.63 1.00 -4.67
N GLN A 279 -5.52 0.13 -5.16
CA GLN A 279 -6.79 0.53 -5.79
C GLN A 279 -7.70 1.27 -4.80
N LEU A 280 -7.70 0.87 -3.53
CA LEU A 280 -8.47 1.53 -2.46
C LEU A 280 -8.04 2.99 -2.24
N MET A 281 -6.81 3.37 -2.59
CA MET A 281 -6.36 4.76 -2.49
C MET A 281 -7.21 5.69 -3.36
N ASN A 282 -7.43 5.29 -4.62
CA ASN A 282 -8.30 6.04 -5.54
C ASN A 282 -9.76 6.01 -5.10
N GLU A 283 -10.26 4.86 -4.64
CA GLU A 283 -11.65 4.72 -4.17
C GLU A 283 -11.96 5.63 -2.97
N LYS A 284 -10.98 5.83 -2.08
CA LYS A 284 -11.08 6.76 -0.95
C LYS A 284 -10.82 8.21 -1.33
N GLY A 285 -10.53 8.50 -2.60
CA GLY A 285 -10.29 9.85 -3.10
C GLY A 285 -8.97 10.46 -2.60
N ILE A 286 -7.98 9.62 -2.30
CA ILE A 286 -6.66 10.07 -1.86
C ILE A 286 -5.90 10.57 -3.08
N LYS A 287 -5.56 11.86 -3.08
CA LYS A 287 -4.77 12.49 -4.13
C LYS A 287 -3.33 12.57 -3.71
N TRP A 288 -2.45 11.98 -4.49
CA TRP A 288 -1.00 12.06 -4.28
C TRP A 288 -0.48 13.43 -4.70
N VAL A 289 0.61 13.85 -4.08
CA VAL A 289 1.42 14.95 -4.60
C VAL A 289 2.16 14.40 -5.82
N PRO A 290 1.94 14.96 -7.03
CA PRO A 290 2.56 14.44 -8.24
C PRO A 290 4.07 14.66 -8.20
N GLY A 291 4.81 13.78 -8.88
CA GLY A 291 6.24 13.98 -9.06
C GLY A 291 6.51 15.23 -9.89
N GLN A 292 7.61 15.92 -9.58
CA GLN A 292 7.99 17.15 -10.28
C GLN A 292 9.36 17.00 -10.93
N GLN A 293 9.45 17.44 -12.19
CA GLN A 293 10.68 17.51 -12.95
C GLN A 293 10.79 18.89 -13.59
N GLY A 294 11.84 19.66 -13.29
CA GLY A 294 12.01 21.00 -13.85
C GLY A 294 10.85 21.94 -13.54
N GLY A 295 10.25 21.79 -12.35
CA GLY A 295 9.11 22.59 -11.88
C GLY A 295 7.76 22.28 -12.55
N ARG A 296 7.65 21.20 -13.33
CA ARG A 296 6.38 20.72 -13.92
C ARG A 296 5.97 19.40 -13.29
N ALA A 297 4.68 19.22 -13.05
CA ALA A 297 4.13 17.93 -12.66
C ALA A 297 4.27 16.95 -13.83
N VAL A 298 4.78 15.75 -13.55
CA VAL A 298 5.02 14.70 -14.54
C VAL A 298 4.47 13.37 -14.05
N ARG A 299 4.20 12.47 -14.99
CA ARG A 299 3.75 11.10 -14.69
C ARG A 299 4.94 10.28 -14.21
N VAL A 300 4.84 9.70 -13.02
CA VAL A 300 5.95 8.98 -12.41
C VAL A 300 5.56 7.56 -12.05
N GLN A 301 6.39 6.60 -12.44
CA GLN A 301 6.26 5.22 -11.99
C GLN A 301 6.81 5.08 -10.56
N PHE A 302 5.96 4.63 -9.64
CA PHE A 302 6.30 4.39 -8.24
C PHE A 302 6.21 2.90 -7.91
N ASN A 303 7.16 2.39 -7.13
CA ASN A 303 7.20 0.99 -6.70
C ASN A 303 7.03 0.94 -5.19
N LEU A 304 5.94 0.34 -4.73
CA LEU A 304 5.60 0.22 -3.33
C LEU A 304 5.94 -1.19 -2.81
N PRO A 305 6.93 -1.33 -1.92
CA PRO A 305 7.19 -2.58 -1.20
C PRO A 305 6.23 -2.73 -0.01
N VAL A 306 5.60 -3.90 0.09
CA VAL A 306 4.68 -4.27 1.18
C VAL A 306 5.16 -5.58 1.79
N LYS A 307 5.54 -5.55 3.07
CA LYS A 307 6.09 -6.71 3.79
C LYS A 307 4.97 -7.43 4.52
N PHE A 308 4.80 -8.72 4.23
CA PHE A 308 3.92 -9.64 4.94
C PHE A 308 4.75 -10.50 5.88
N GLN A 309 4.51 -10.38 7.18
CA GLN A 309 5.18 -11.14 8.23
C GLN A 309 4.11 -11.72 9.17
N LEU A 310 4.29 -12.97 9.59
CA LEU A 310 3.44 -13.59 10.59
C LEU A 310 3.97 -13.22 11.98
N GLU A 311 3.06 -13.02 12.91
CA GLU A 311 3.36 -12.83 14.33
C GLU A 311 3.60 -14.16 15.04
#